data_AF-A0A2G8HYS4-F1
#
_entry.id   AF-A0A2G8HYS4-F1
#
_cell.length_a   1.000
_cell.length_b   1.000
_cell.length_c   1.000
_cell.angle_alpha   90.00
_cell.angle_beta   90.00
_cell.angle_gamma   90.00
#
_symmetry.space_group_name_H-M   'P 1'
#
loop_
_entity.id
_entity.type
_entity.pdbx_description
1 polymer ?
#
loop_
_entity_poly.entity_id
_entity_poly.type
_entity_poly.pdbx_seq_one_letter_code
_entity_poly.pdbx_strand_id
1 'polypeptide(L)'
;MIYKILLILSLTLLSCSKTDFTKNECEILSMKKFKGFHTESNQFDNYCTKYDLHYTGALCKKALNQLILGARLDKLEKEHGASISECFTKNDLKKFTTKE
;
A
#
# COMPACT_ATOMS: atom_id res chain seq x y z
N MET A 1 -38.58 28.16 5.90
CA MET A 1 -37.51 27.87 4.90
C MET A 1 -36.09 28.12 5.40
N ILE A 2 -35.84 28.37 6.70
CA ILE A 2 -34.49 28.62 7.25
C ILE A 2 -33.82 27.33 7.77
N TYR A 3 -34.62 26.36 8.21
CA TYR A 3 -34.15 25.09 8.78
C TYR A 3 -33.51 24.12 7.76
N LYS A 4 -33.76 24.28 6.46
CA LYS A 4 -33.16 23.43 5.42
C LYS A 4 -31.70 23.80 5.09
N ILE A 5 -31.28 25.03 5.39
CA ILE A 5 -29.92 25.51 5.11
C ILE A 5 -28.94 25.07 6.21
N LEU A 6 -29.42 24.93 7.46
CA LEU A 6 -28.57 24.51 8.60
C LEU A 6 -28.12 23.04 8.52
N LEU A 7 -28.84 22.19 7.79
CA LEU A 7 -28.56 20.74 7.74
C LEU A 7 -27.43 20.38 6.74
N ILE A 8 -27.10 21.30 5.82
CA ILE A 8 -26.05 21.09 4.81
C ILE A 8 -24.66 21.50 5.35
N LEU A 9 -24.61 22.38 6.36
CA LEU A 9 -23.34 22.89 6.90
C LEU A 9 -22.66 21.91 7.87
N SER A 10 -23.39 20.96 8.44
CA SER A 10 -22.88 20.00 9.44
C SER A 10 -22.15 18.79 8.85
N LEU A 11 -22.16 18.57 7.52
CA LEU A 11 -21.55 17.38 6.90
C LEU A 11 -20.07 17.55 6.49
N THR A 12 -19.46 18.73 6.63
CA THR A 12 -18.10 18.98 6.09
C THR A 12 -16.97 18.82 7.11
N LEU A 13 -17.27 18.58 8.40
CA LEU A 13 -16.25 18.59 9.47
C LEU A 13 -15.63 17.21 9.82
N LEU A 14 -15.94 16.14 9.07
CA LEU A 14 -15.39 14.79 9.34
C LEU A 14 -14.27 14.35 8.38
N SER A 15 -13.57 15.27 7.72
CA SER A 15 -12.34 14.92 6.99
C SER A 15 -11.15 14.88 7.93
N CYS A 16 -11.16 13.94 8.89
CA CYS A 16 -10.04 13.70 9.78
C CYS A 16 -8.93 13.00 8.98
N SER A 17 -8.04 13.78 8.38
CA SER A 17 -6.87 13.24 7.67
C SER A 17 -5.84 12.83 8.71
N LYS A 18 -5.61 11.52 8.86
CA LYS A 18 -4.57 10.99 9.74
C LYS A 18 -3.20 11.48 9.27
N THR A 19 -2.45 12.12 10.17
CA THR A 19 -1.10 12.67 9.92
C THR A 19 0.00 11.88 10.62
N ASP A 20 -0.34 11.12 11.66
CA ASP A 20 0.62 10.33 12.43
C ASP A 20 0.50 8.85 12.09
N PHE A 21 1.54 8.33 11.44
CA PHE A 21 1.64 6.92 11.07
C PHE A 21 2.75 6.23 11.85
N THR A 22 2.46 5.03 12.33
CA THR A 22 3.46 4.12 12.89
C THR A 22 4.35 3.56 11.78
N LYS A 23 5.53 3.04 12.13
CA LYS A 23 6.42 2.37 11.17
C LYS A 23 5.70 1.28 10.37
N ASN A 24 4.90 0.44 11.04
CA ASN A 24 4.16 -0.64 10.39
C ASN A 24 3.11 -0.12 9.40
N GLU A 25 2.41 0.98 9.71
CA GLU A 25 1.50 1.60 8.77
C GLU A 25 2.24 2.17 7.56
N CYS A 26 3.43 2.71 7.76
CA CYS A 26 4.29 3.18 6.68
C CYS A 26 4.80 2.05 5.78
N GLU A 27 5.04 0.84 6.30
CA GLU A 27 5.30 -0.35 5.47
C GLU A 27 4.13 -0.62 4.52
N ILE A 28 2.89 -0.59 5.05
CA ILE A 28 1.67 -0.79 4.26
C ILE A 28 1.51 0.29 3.20
N LEU A 29 1.72 1.56 3.58
CA LEU A 29 1.65 2.69 2.66
C LEU A 29 2.73 2.60 1.57
N SER A 30 3.94 2.14 1.87
CA SER A 30 5.01 1.90 0.88
C SER A 30 4.57 0.89 -0.18
N MET A 31 4.05 -0.27 0.26
CA MET A 31 3.57 -1.31 -0.65
C MET A 31 2.37 -0.84 -1.49
N LYS A 32 1.46 -0.06 -0.90
CA LYS A 32 0.36 0.57 -1.64
C LYS A 32 0.84 1.62 -2.64
N LYS A 33 1.85 2.42 -2.29
CA LYS A 33 2.49 3.36 -3.21
C LYS A 33 3.06 2.62 -4.42
N PHE A 34 3.75 1.50 -4.19
CA PHE A 34 4.26 0.65 -5.27
C PHE A 34 3.14 0.14 -6.21
N LYS A 35 1.99 -0.23 -5.64
CA LYS A 35 0.79 -0.63 -6.41
C LYS A 35 0.09 0.52 -7.16
N GLY A 36 0.50 1.78 -6.93
CA GLY A 36 -0.06 2.94 -7.62
C GLY A 36 -1.29 3.58 -6.95
N PHE A 37 -1.54 3.30 -5.65
CA PHE A 37 -2.65 3.94 -4.93
C PHE A 37 -2.32 5.41 -4.62
N HIS A 38 -3.03 6.36 -5.24
CA HIS A 38 -2.69 7.78 -5.19
C HIS A 38 -2.77 8.37 -3.77
N THR A 39 -3.87 8.15 -3.05
CA THR A 39 -4.05 8.68 -1.68
C THR A 39 -2.97 8.19 -0.74
N GLU A 40 -2.71 6.88 -0.75
CA GLU A 40 -1.70 6.27 0.10
C GLU A 40 -0.27 6.64 -0.31
N SER A 41 -0.03 6.90 -1.60
CA SER A 41 1.25 7.46 -2.06
C SER A 41 1.50 8.83 -1.47
N ASN A 42 0.48 9.70 -1.48
CA ASN A 42 0.59 11.03 -0.88
C ASN A 42 0.80 10.93 0.64
N GLN A 43 0.11 10.01 1.32
CA GLN A 43 0.31 9.81 2.76
C GLN A 43 1.73 9.30 3.06
N PHE A 44 2.25 8.38 2.25
CA PHE A 44 3.60 7.87 2.39
C PHE A 44 4.64 9.00 2.26
N ASP A 45 4.55 9.79 1.18
CA ASP A 45 5.54 10.81 0.87
C ASP A 45 5.59 11.94 1.90
N ASN A 46 4.45 12.25 2.51
CA ASN A 46 4.37 13.32 3.50
C ASN A 46 4.74 12.87 4.93
N TYR A 47 4.48 11.62 5.30
CA TYR A 47 4.51 11.22 6.73
C TYR A 47 5.44 10.04 7.06
N CYS A 48 5.94 9.32 6.06
CA CYS A 48 6.67 8.06 6.28
C CYS A 48 8.17 8.09 5.95
N THR A 49 8.68 9.16 5.34
CA THR A 49 10.10 9.30 4.93
C THR A 49 11.10 9.22 6.09
N LYS A 50 10.63 9.43 7.33
CA LYS A 50 11.43 9.32 8.56
C LYS A 50 11.78 7.88 8.97
N TYR A 51 11.06 6.89 8.44
CA TYR A 51 11.28 5.49 8.82
C TYR A 51 12.18 4.78 7.80
N ASP A 52 13.10 3.98 8.30
CA ASP A 52 13.79 2.97 7.50
C ASP A 52 12.90 1.74 7.35
N LEU A 53 12.36 1.54 6.15
CA LEU A 53 11.33 0.56 5.87
C LEU A 53 11.89 -0.67 5.17
N HIS A 54 11.36 -1.83 5.51
CA HIS A 54 11.74 -3.09 4.90
C HIS A 54 11.12 -3.24 3.50
N TYR A 55 9.81 -3.01 3.38
CA TYR A 55 9.06 -3.18 2.12
C TYR A 55 9.16 -1.94 1.24
N THR A 56 10.38 -1.62 0.80
CA THR A 56 10.63 -0.53 -0.15
C THR A 56 10.11 -0.85 -1.55
N GLY A 57 9.88 0.19 -2.35
CA GLY A 57 9.53 0.02 -3.77
C GLY A 57 10.58 -0.76 -4.57
N ALA A 58 11.86 -0.67 -4.20
CA ALA A 58 12.94 -1.45 -4.81
C ALA A 58 12.82 -2.95 -4.49
N LEU A 59 12.51 -3.30 -3.23
CA LEU A 59 12.27 -4.68 -2.82
C LEU A 59 11.02 -5.24 -3.50
N CYS A 60 9.91 -4.50 -3.50
CA CYS A 60 8.69 -4.89 -4.20
C CYS A 60 8.94 -5.13 -5.69
N LYS A 61 9.71 -4.25 -6.37
CA LYS A 61 10.09 -4.43 -7.78
C LYS A 61 10.93 -5.68 -8.00
N LYS A 62 11.92 -5.92 -7.13
CA LYS A 62 12.78 -7.12 -7.19
C LYS A 62 11.95 -8.40 -7.05
N ALA A 63 11.08 -8.45 -6.04
CA ALA A 63 10.24 -9.60 -5.78
C ALA A 63 9.21 -9.84 -6.91
N LEU A 64 8.64 -8.77 -7.46
CA LEU A 64 7.74 -8.86 -8.62
C LEU A 64 8.47 -9.43 -9.85
N ASN A 65 9.70 -8.99 -10.12
CA ASN A 65 10.50 -9.54 -11.21
C ASN A 65 10.76 -11.05 -11.02
N GLN A 66 11.09 -11.47 -9.80
CA GLN A 66 11.26 -12.90 -9.51
C GLN A 66 9.95 -13.68 -9.69
N LEU A 67 8.81 -13.12 -9.27
CA LEU A 67 7.49 -13.71 -9.50
C LEU A 67 7.20 -13.87 -11.01
N ILE A 68 7.47 -12.85 -11.82
CA ILE A 68 7.32 -12.88 -13.28
C ILE A 68 8.21 -13.95 -13.92
N LEU A 69 9.41 -14.17 -13.38
CA LEU A 69 10.35 -15.20 -13.82
C LEU A 69 9.97 -16.62 -13.34
N GLY A 70 8.84 -16.77 -12.63
CA GLY A 70 8.31 -18.07 -12.20
C GLY A 70 8.74 -18.51 -10.80
N ALA A 71 9.27 -17.60 -9.96
CA ALA A 71 9.47 -17.92 -8.56
C ALA A 71 8.12 -18.16 -7.87
N ARG A 72 8.04 -19.20 -7.03
CA ARG A 72 6.85 -19.47 -6.22
C ARG A 72 6.64 -18.42 -5.15
N LEU A 73 5.37 -18.07 -4.90
CA LEU A 73 5.00 -17.03 -3.94
C LEU A 73 5.48 -17.34 -2.51
N ASP A 74 5.35 -18.60 -2.06
CA ASP A 74 5.80 -19.03 -0.72
C ASP A 74 7.31 -18.93 -0.54
N LYS A 75 8.08 -19.08 -1.63
CA LYS A 75 9.53 -18.86 -1.61
C LYS A 75 9.85 -17.37 -1.48
N LEU A 76 9.12 -16.52 -2.18
CA LEU A 76 9.29 -15.06 -2.08
C LEU A 76 8.98 -14.56 -0.67
N GLU A 77 7.90 -15.05 -0.05
CA GLU A 77 7.53 -14.70 1.33
C GLU A 77 8.59 -15.12 2.34
N LYS A 78 9.25 -16.27 2.13
CA LYS A 78 10.39 -16.69 2.97
C LYS A 78 11.64 -15.85 2.75
N GLU A 79 11.92 -15.41 1.52
CA GLU A 79 13.14 -14.68 1.16
C GLU A 79 13.06 -13.19 1.51
N HIS A 80 11.91 -12.56 1.24
CA HIS A 80 11.74 -11.10 1.32
C HIS A 80 10.82 -10.67 2.45
N GLY A 81 10.28 -11.60 3.24
CA GLY A 81 9.39 -11.34 4.35
C GLY A 81 7.93 -11.70 4.04
N ALA A 82 7.20 -12.12 5.08
CA ALA A 82 5.87 -12.72 4.95
C ALA A 82 4.83 -11.82 4.27
N SER A 83 5.01 -10.50 4.28
CA SER A 83 4.07 -9.56 3.65
C SER A 83 4.49 -9.11 2.25
N ILE A 84 5.54 -9.69 1.65
CA ILE A 84 5.99 -9.29 0.30
C ILE A 84 4.89 -9.50 -0.76
N SER A 85 4.01 -10.47 -0.56
CA SER A 85 2.86 -10.72 -1.43
C SER A 85 1.89 -9.53 -1.50
N GLU A 86 1.87 -8.68 -0.48
CA GLU A 86 1.07 -7.43 -0.44
C GLU A 86 1.64 -6.34 -1.36
N CYS A 87 2.87 -6.45 -1.85
CA CYS A 87 3.39 -5.58 -2.92
C CYS A 87 2.67 -5.82 -4.25
N PHE A 88 2.08 -6.99 -4.47
CA PHE A 88 1.57 -7.40 -5.77
C PHE A 88 0.07 -7.08 -5.92
N THR A 89 -0.36 -6.78 -7.14
CA THR A 89 -1.78 -6.64 -7.43
C THR A 89 -2.43 -8.00 -7.58
N LYS A 90 -3.76 -8.07 -7.44
CA LYS A 90 -4.53 -9.29 -7.73
C LYS A 90 -4.28 -9.82 -9.14
N ASN A 91 -4.02 -8.93 -10.10
CA ASN A 91 -3.73 -9.30 -11.48
C ASN A 91 -2.34 -9.92 -11.63
N ASP A 92 -1.34 -9.38 -10.93
CA ASP A 92 0.02 -9.96 -10.91
C ASP A 92 -0.04 -11.39 -10.35
N LEU A 93 -0.69 -11.56 -9.20
CA LEU A 93 -0.86 -12.87 -8.58
C LEU A 93 -1.58 -13.82 -9.54
N LYS A 94 -2.74 -13.44 -10.07
CA LYS A 94 -3.49 -14.27 -11.02
C LYS A 94 -2.66 -14.68 -12.25
N LYS A 95 -1.81 -13.78 -12.77
CA LYS A 95 -1.04 -13.99 -13.99
C LYS A 95 0.22 -14.84 -13.77
N PHE A 96 0.85 -14.72 -12.61
CA PHE A 96 2.18 -15.26 -12.38
C PHE A 96 2.25 -16.34 -11.31
N THR A 97 1.20 -16.55 -10.51
CA THR A 97 1.13 -17.68 -9.55
C THR A 97 0.37 -18.90 -10.10
N THR A 98 -0.18 -18.84 -11.31
CA THR A 98 -1.00 -19.91 -11.91
C THR A 98 -0.21 -20.97 -12.69
N LYS A 99 1.07 -21.18 -12.35
CA LYS A 99 1.83 -22.31 -12.88
C LYS A 99 2.23 -23.25 -11.74
N GLU A 100 1.30 -24.15 -11.42
CA GLU A 100 1.45 -25.58 -11.10
C GLU A 100 0.13 -26.12 -10.54
#